data_AF-A0A1C6NGT4-F1
#
_entry.id   AF-A0A1C6NGT4-F1
#
_cell.length_a   1.000
_cell.length_b   1.000
_cell.length_c   1.000
_cell.angle_alpha   90.00
_cell.angle_beta   90.00
_cell.angle_gamma   90.00
#
_symmetry.space_group_name_H-M   'P 1'
#
loop_
_entity.id
_entity.type
_entity.pdbx_description
1 polymer ?
#
loop_
_entity_poly.entity_id
_entity_poly.type
_entity_poly.pdbx_seq_one_letter_code
_entity_poly.pdbx_strand_id
1 'polypeptide(L)'
;MGTNRRTFGSWRLRGGRYEQQGLPVEVLAEFARYERLVVDVARGLYKQRHATRQRVPRGFASSFSLRLSDIQAGSVVPILERATNETETLFDEDSGIFDEARVLIQDTLRSIQSGSGIPRNFPPHALREFSRFGRSLQDDESIVFDSGNPSEVTYSQSVRRLIHEKARLERFEIETLIAGQVIGVHAEKGTFDFRLSSGKQVLGRFSSDDIVVDLKQYLDRSTMAPTVAVNAVAIQSLDGDFIEIQDILSIEPVLPSEWSERLLTLQTLENGWLDGAGEEVSRKLLRQVEAILLELLDAQVERPYIYPTEEGGVQLEWPFTRGEVTLVVLPEEKVELYSFSKEDDTENTKTLHWRNLDSMAEFVTGGITQYGD
;
A
#
# COMPACT_ATOMS: atom_id res chain seq x y z
N MET A 1 -13.93 6.92 -43.00
CA MET A 1 -13.78 5.51 -42.62
C MET A 1 -14.24 5.40 -41.19
N GLY A 2 -15.32 4.66 -40.94
CA GLY A 2 -15.88 4.53 -39.60
C GLY A 2 -15.08 3.50 -38.80
N THR A 3 -14.47 3.90 -37.70
CA THR A 3 -14.05 2.94 -36.67
C THR A 3 -15.30 2.34 -36.06
N ASN A 4 -15.57 1.06 -36.35
CA ASN A 4 -16.66 0.35 -35.70
C ASN A 4 -16.20 0.01 -34.27
N ARG A 5 -17.12 0.06 -33.30
CA ARG A 5 -16.81 -0.19 -31.88
C ARG A 5 -17.58 -1.40 -31.42
N ARG A 6 -16.91 -2.30 -30.70
CA ARG A 6 -17.52 -3.49 -30.13
C ARG A 6 -17.20 -3.55 -28.64
N THR A 7 -18.23 -3.77 -27.81
CA THR A 7 -18.06 -4.05 -26.39
C THR A 7 -17.14 -5.26 -26.23
N PHE A 8 -16.04 -5.08 -25.52
CA PHE A 8 -15.07 -6.14 -25.25
C PHE A 8 -15.44 -6.91 -23.99
N GLY A 9 -15.96 -6.22 -22.97
CA GLY A 9 -16.45 -6.83 -21.74
C GLY A 9 -16.97 -5.79 -20.75
N SER A 10 -17.41 -6.26 -19.58
CA SER A 10 -17.76 -5.44 -18.43
C SER A 10 -17.00 -5.94 -17.20
N TRP A 11 -16.39 -5.01 -16.46
CA TRP A 11 -15.69 -5.29 -15.22
C TRP A 11 -16.43 -4.59 -14.11
N ARG A 12 -16.88 -5.31 -13.10
CA ARG A 12 -17.52 -4.72 -11.93
C ARG A 12 -16.53 -4.69 -10.78
N LEU A 13 -16.12 -3.50 -10.36
CA LEU A 13 -15.21 -3.32 -9.23
C LEU A 13 -16.01 -3.29 -7.94
N ARG A 14 -15.48 -3.94 -6.89
CA ARG A 14 -16.16 -4.15 -5.60
C ARG A 14 -15.21 -4.00 -4.43
N GLY A 15 -15.72 -3.51 -3.30
CA GLY A 15 -15.00 -3.37 -2.04
C GLY A 15 -14.11 -2.12 -1.97
N GLY A 16 -13.68 -1.78 -0.76
CA GLY A 16 -12.81 -0.64 -0.47
C GLY A 16 -13.25 0.65 -1.17
N ARG A 17 -12.33 1.24 -1.91
CA ARG A 17 -12.55 2.51 -2.65
C ARG A 17 -13.61 2.42 -3.74
N TYR A 18 -14.01 1.22 -4.17
CA TYR A 18 -15.03 1.05 -5.22
C TYR A 18 -16.47 1.15 -4.70
N GLU A 19 -16.66 1.24 -3.38
CA GLU A 19 -17.99 1.50 -2.79
C GLU A 19 -18.34 3.00 -2.75
N GLN A 20 -17.37 3.87 -3.04
CA GLN A 20 -17.59 5.31 -3.17
C GLN A 20 -18.21 5.69 -4.53
N GLN A 21 -18.84 6.86 -4.61
CA GLN A 21 -19.39 7.35 -5.87
C GLN A 21 -18.26 7.73 -6.85
N GLY A 22 -18.30 7.14 -8.05
CA GLY A 22 -17.33 7.40 -9.11
C GLY A 22 -16.25 6.31 -9.22
N LEU A 23 -15.48 6.35 -10.31
CA LEU A 23 -14.38 5.41 -10.57
C LEU A 23 -13.05 6.10 -10.20
N PRO A 24 -12.25 5.55 -9.25
CA PRO A 24 -10.93 6.08 -8.98
C PRO A 24 -10.06 6.07 -10.25
N VAL A 25 -9.43 7.19 -10.57
CA VAL A 25 -8.65 7.36 -11.80
C VAL A 25 -7.47 6.37 -11.88
N GLU A 26 -6.91 6.00 -10.74
CA GLU A 26 -5.83 5.02 -10.60
C GLU A 26 -6.17 3.66 -11.23
N VAL A 27 -7.45 3.27 -11.28
CA VAL A 27 -7.89 2.02 -11.90
C VAL A 27 -7.56 1.98 -13.39
N LEU A 28 -7.42 3.13 -14.06
CA LEU A 28 -7.01 3.15 -15.46
C LEU A 28 -5.64 2.49 -15.67
N ALA A 29 -4.73 2.58 -14.69
CA ALA A 29 -3.46 1.85 -14.72
C ALA A 29 -3.66 0.33 -14.64
N GLU A 30 -4.69 -0.12 -13.92
CA GLU A 30 -5.07 -1.53 -13.84
C GLU A 30 -5.68 -2.03 -15.16
N PHE A 31 -6.51 -1.23 -15.83
CA PHE A 31 -6.99 -1.57 -17.18
C PHE A 31 -5.86 -1.58 -18.22
N ALA A 32 -4.85 -0.73 -18.09
CA ALA A 32 -3.65 -0.80 -18.93
C ALA A 32 -2.82 -2.07 -18.66
N ARG A 33 -2.80 -2.59 -17.43
CA ARG A 33 -2.22 -3.92 -17.12
C ARG A 33 -3.04 -5.05 -17.73
N TYR A 34 -4.37 -4.97 -17.63
CA TYR A 34 -5.28 -5.93 -18.26
C TYR A 34 -5.12 -5.96 -19.79
N GLU A 35 -5.03 -4.81 -20.45
CA GLU A 35 -4.79 -4.73 -21.90
C GLU A 35 -3.51 -5.47 -22.30
N ARG A 36 -2.41 -5.26 -21.56
CA ARG A 36 -1.13 -5.96 -21.78
C ARG A 36 -1.26 -7.47 -21.59
N LEU A 37 -1.98 -7.91 -20.55
CA LEU A 37 -2.26 -9.33 -20.31
C LEU A 37 -3.02 -9.95 -21.50
N VAL A 38 -4.06 -9.30 -22.00
CA VAL A 38 -4.83 -9.77 -23.17
C VAL A 38 -3.93 -9.89 -24.40
N VAL A 39 -3.10 -8.87 -24.66
CA VAL A 39 -2.14 -8.90 -25.77
C VAL A 39 -1.15 -10.05 -25.64
N ASP A 40 -0.60 -10.29 -24.45
CA ASP A 40 0.39 -11.35 -24.23
C ASP A 40 -0.20 -12.76 -24.33
N VAL A 41 -1.43 -12.96 -23.87
CA VAL A 41 -2.17 -14.21 -24.07
C VAL A 41 -2.47 -14.41 -25.56
N ALA A 42 -2.94 -13.37 -26.26
CA ALA A 42 -3.22 -13.43 -27.70
C ALA A 42 -1.96 -13.75 -28.52
N ARG A 43 -0.79 -13.19 -28.16
CA ARG A 43 0.50 -13.57 -28.78
C ARG A 43 0.81 -15.05 -28.62
N GLY A 44 0.47 -15.63 -27.48
CA GLY A 44 0.65 -17.05 -27.21
C GLY A 44 -0.27 -17.93 -28.05
N LEU A 45 -1.56 -17.61 -28.08
CA LEU A 45 -2.54 -18.27 -28.94
C LEU A 45 -2.14 -18.21 -30.41
N TYR A 46 -1.66 -17.05 -30.87
CA TYR A 46 -1.22 -16.86 -32.25
C TYR A 46 -0.06 -17.80 -32.60
N LYS A 47 0.95 -17.86 -31.74
CA LYS A 47 2.12 -18.73 -31.96
C LYS A 47 1.77 -20.23 -31.90
N GLN A 48 0.81 -20.60 -31.06
CA GLN A 48 0.31 -21.99 -31.01
C GLN A 48 -0.39 -22.38 -32.31
N ARG A 49 -1.22 -21.48 -32.85
CA ARG A 49 -1.94 -21.69 -34.12
C ARG A 49 -1.01 -21.66 -35.33
N HIS A 50 0.00 -20.79 -35.30
CA HIS A 50 0.99 -20.59 -36.37
C HIS A 50 2.36 -21.13 -35.97
N ALA A 51 2.47 -22.44 -35.77
CA ALA A 51 3.69 -23.09 -35.26
C ALA A 51 4.95 -22.86 -36.11
N THR A 52 4.80 -22.48 -37.39
CA THR A 52 5.92 -22.15 -38.29
C THR A 52 6.42 -20.71 -38.15
N ARG A 53 5.69 -19.83 -37.45
CA ARG A 53 6.04 -18.41 -37.28
C ARG A 53 6.74 -18.18 -35.95
N GLN A 54 7.93 -17.58 -36.00
CA GLN A 54 8.70 -17.22 -34.80
C GLN A 54 8.18 -15.95 -34.11
N ARG A 55 7.48 -15.07 -34.83
CA ARG A 55 7.01 -13.76 -34.35
C ARG A 55 5.57 -13.51 -34.78
N VAL A 56 4.84 -12.75 -33.97
CA VAL A 56 3.52 -12.20 -34.37
C VAL A 56 3.71 -11.11 -35.44
N PRO A 57 2.65 -10.77 -36.20
CA PRO A 57 2.70 -9.72 -37.20
C PRO A 57 3.17 -8.37 -36.65
N ARG A 58 3.75 -7.53 -37.52
CA ARG A 58 4.03 -6.12 -37.17
C ARG A 58 2.71 -5.43 -36.84
N GLY A 59 2.72 -4.64 -35.77
CA GLY A 59 1.52 -3.92 -35.31
C GLY A 59 0.51 -4.75 -34.51
N PHE A 60 0.79 -6.02 -34.21
CA PHE A 60 -0.13 -6.91 -33.49
C PHE A 60 -0.59 -6.37 -32.12
N ALA A 61 0.31 -5.77 -31.35
CA ALA A 61 -0.10 -5.16 -30.07
C ALA A 61 -0.88 -3.87 -30.29
N SER A 62 -0.45 -3.02 -31.23
CA SER A 62 -1.11 -1.74 -31.52
C SER A 62 -2.47 -1.89 -32.21
N SER A 63 -2.81 -3.07 -32.76
CA SER A 63 -4.14 -3.35 -33.29
C SER A 63 -5.17 -3.65 -32.19
N PHE A 64 -4.74 -3.77 -30.94
CA PHE A 64 -5.60 -3.89 -29.79
C PHE A 64 -5.44 -2.67 -28.88
N SER A 65 -6.56 -2.03 -28.57
CA SER A 65 -6.61 -0.93 -27.61
C SER A 65 -7.98 -0.94 -26.94
N LEU A 66 -8.01 -0.83 -25.62
CA LEU A 66 -9.22 -0.70 -24.84
C LEU A 66 -9.53 0.76 -24.58
N ARG A 67 -10.81 1.11 -24.69
CA ARG A 67 -11.32 2.43 -24.34
C ARG A 67 -12.41 2.29 -23.30
N LEU A 68 -12.28 3.03 -22.21
CA LEU A 68 -13.38 3.23 -21.27
C LEU A 68 -14.47 4.05 -21.98
N SER A 69 -15.60 3.43 -22.29
CA SER A 69 -16.69 4.08 -23.04
C SER A 69 -17.82 4.59 -22.16
N ASP A 70 -18.03 3.96 -21.00
CA ASP A 70 -19.09 4.31 -20.05
C ASP A 70 -18.74 3.86 -18.62
N ILE A 71 -19.37 4.48 -17.62
CA ILE A 71 -19.31 4.11 -16.20
C ILE A 71 -20.74 4.05 -15.67
N GLN A 72 -21.28 2.84 -15.47
CA GLN A 72 -22.67 2.65 -15.05
C GLN A 72 -22.87 2.75 -13.53
N ALA A 73 -24.10 3.08 -13.11
CA ALA A 73 -24.48 3.18 -11.69
C ALA A 73 -24.53 1.79 -11.01
N GLY A 74 -23.93 1.67 -9.82
CA GLY A 74 -23.99 0.46 -8.97
C GLY A 74 -22.65 -0.16 -8.58
N SER A 75 -21.71 0.63 -8.08
CA SER A 75 -20.29 0.29 -7.86
C SER A 75 -19.58 0.02 -9.18
N VAL A 76 -19.10 1.12 -9.77
CA VAL A 76 -17.92 1.14 -10.63
C VAL A 76 -17.87 0.00 -11.66
N VAL A 77 -18.77 0.05 -12.64
CA VAL A 77 -18.80 -0.90 -13.77
C VAL A 77 -18.29 -0.21 -15.04
N PRO A 78 -16.97 -0.17 -15.26
CA PRO A 78 -16.41 0.29 -16.53
C PRO A 78 -16.77 -0.66 -17.67
N ILE A 79 -17.25 -0.06 -18.76
CA ILE A 79 -17.43 -0.73 -20.04
C ILE A 79 -16.21 -0.43 -20.90
N LEU A 80 -15.50 -1.49 -21.33
CA LEU A 80 -14.37 -1.35 -22.25
C LEU A 80 -14.78 -1.75 -23.65
N GLU A 81 -14.53 -0.86 -24.60
CA GLU A 81 -14.72 -1.09 -26.03
C GLU A 81 -13.39 -1.30 -26.73
N ARG A 82 -13.38 -2.24 -27.67
CA ARG A 82 -12.30 -2.41 -28.64
C ARG A 82 -12.68 -1.67 -29.93
N ALA A 83 -11.75 -0.88 -30.46
CA ALA A 83 -11.85 -0.35 -31.82
C ALA A 83 -11.56 -1.47 -32.82
N THR A 84 -12.46 -1.69 -33.80
CA THR A 84 -12.22 -2.63 -34.91
C THR A 84 -12.03 -1.86 -36.20
N ASN A 85 -11.06 -2.30 -37.02
CA ASN A 85 -10.84 -1.75 -38.34
C ASN A 85 -11.60 -2.59 -39.38
N GLU A 86 -12.28 -1.95 -40.35
CA GLU A 86 -13.03 -2.63 -41.42
C GLU A 86 -12.18 -3.58 -42.28
N THR A 87 -10.85 -3.52 -42.17
CA THR A 87 -9.90 -4.40 -42.88
C THR A 87 -9.63 -5.73 -42.15
N GLU A 88 -9.96 -5.86 -40.86
CA GLU A 88 -9.82 -7.13 -40.10
C GLU A 88 -10.85 -8.19 -40.51
N THR A 89 -11.93 -7.81 -41.22
CA THR A 89 -13.12 -8.66 -41.38
C THR A 89 -13.14 -9.55 -42.62
N LEU A 90 -12.22 -9.36 -43.58
CA LEU A 90 -12.35 -10.03 -44.89
C LEU A 90 -11.35 -11.17 -45.14
N PHE A 91 -10.22 -11.25 -44.41
CA PHE A 91 -9.18 -12.27 -44.65
C PHE A 91 -8.33 -12.70 -43.44
N ASP A 92 -8.72 -12.35 -42.20
CA ASP A 92 -7.89 -12.68 -41.03
C ASP A 92 -8.49 -13.87 -40.25
N GLU A 93 -7.87 -15.06 -40.37
CA GLU A 93 -8.24 -16.26 -39.58
C GLU A 93 -8.15 -16.02 -38.06
N ASP A 94 -7.53 -14.92 -37.64
CA ASP A 94 -7.29 -14.53 -36.26
C ASP A 94 -8.11 -13.31 -35.81
N SER A 95 -9.16 -12.90 -36.55
CA SER A 95 -9.96 -11.70 -36.24
C SER A 95 -10.60 -11.68 -34.83
N GLY A 96 -10.74 -12.83 -34.18
CA GLY A 96 -11.26 -13.01 -32.82
C GLY A 96 -10.22 -13.30 -31.74
N ILE A 97 -8.92 -13.28 -32.04
CA ILE A 97 -7.89 -13.80 -31.13
C ILE A 97 -7.81 -13.07 -29.78
N PHE A 98 -8.16 -11.78 -29.73
CA PHE A 98 -8.21 -11.01 -28.49
C PHE A 98 -9.43 -11.36 -27.64
N ASP A 99 -10.57 -11.66 -28.28
CA ASP A 99 -11.76 -12.16 -27.58
C ASP A 99 -11.49 -13.56 -27.01
N GLU A 100 -10.82 -14.43 -27.78
CA GLU A 100 -10.35 -15.74 -27.31
C GLU A 100 -9.38 -15.59 -26.12
N ALA A 101 -8.45 -14.65 -26.19
CA ALA A 101 -7.52 -14.36 -25.10
C ALA A 101 -8.25 -13.93 -23.83
N ARG A 102 -9.26 -13.06 -23.93
CA ARG A 102 -10.11 -12.68 -22.79
C ARG A 102 -10.82 -13.88 -22.18
N VAL A 103 -11.45 -14.71 -23.02
CA VAL A 103 -12.16 -15.92 -22.56
C VAL A 103 -11.18 -16.87 -21.87
N LEU A 104 -9.98 -17.08 -22.43
CA LEU A 104 -8.97 -17.93 -21.83
C LEU A 104 -8.46 -17.41 -20.48
N ILE A 105 -8.34 -16.09 -20.30
CA ILE A 105 -8.02 -15.48 -19.00
C ILE A 105 -9.11 -15.83 -17.98
N GLN A 106 -10.38 -15.61 -18.33
CA GLN A 106 -11.51 -15.90 -17.44
C GLN A 106 -11.66 -17.42 -17.13
N ASP A 107 -11.49 -18.28 -18.14
CA ASP A 107 -11.47 -19.73 -17.97
C ASP A 107 -10.35 -20.17 -17.02
N THR A 108 -9.18 -19.54 -17.14
CA THR A 108 -8.04 -19.82 -16.26
C THR A 108 -8.33 -19.38 -14.83
N LEU A 109 -8.96 -18.22 -14.62
CA LEU A 109 -9.41 -17.81 -13.29
C LEU A 109 -10.37 -18.82 -12.67
N ARG A 110 -11.39 -19.23 -13.43
CA ARG A 110 -12.35 -20.25 -12.97
C ARG A 110 -11.66 -21.57 -12.62
N SER A 111 -10.73 -22.04 -13.48
CA SER A 111 -9.96 -23.26 -13.26
C SER A 111 -9.07 -23.19 -12.01
N ILE A 112 -8.48 -22.04 -11.71
CA ILE A 112 -7.66 -21.84 -10.52
C ILE A 112 -8.53 -21.82 -9.26
N GLN A 113 -9.65 -21.11 -9.30
CA GLN A 113 -10.60 -21.06 -8.18
C GLN A 113 -11.25 -22.40 -7.86
N SER A 114 -11.50 -23.24 -8.88
CA SER A 114 -11.99 -24.61 -8.69
C SER A 114 -10.89 -25.60 -8.29
N GLY A 115 -9.65 -25.16 -8.10
CA GLY A 115 -8.51 -26.00 -7.72
C GLY A 115 -7.93 -26.87 -8.85
N SER A 116 -8.40 -26.70 -10.08
CA SER A 116 -7.91 -27.43 -11.27
C SER A 116 -6.57 -26.88 -11.78
N GLY A 117 -6.16 -25.69 -11.32
CA GLY A 117 -4.87 -25.07 -11.62
C GLY A 117 -4.84 -24.31 -12.95
N ILE A 118 -3.64 -23.99 -13.44
CA ILE A 118 -3.45 -23.26 -14.70
C ILE A 118 -3.65 -24.23 -15.88
N PRO A 119 -4.58 -23.96 -16.81
CA PRO A 119 -4.81 -24.78 -17.99
C PRO A 119 -3.55 -24.92 -18.87
N ARG A 120 -3.36 -26.09 -19.49
CA ARG A 120 -2.17 -26.36 -20.35
C ARG A 120 -2.10 -25.48 -21.59
N ASN A 121 -3.23 -24.99 -22.07
CA ASN A 121 -3.31 -24.09 -23.22
C ASN A 121 -2.99 -22.63 -22.83
N PHE A 122 -2.95 -22.28 -21.54
CA PHE A 122 -2.55 -20.95 -21.11
C PHE A 122 -1.06 -20.69 -21.45
N PRO A 123 -0.71 -19.60 -22.17
CA PRO A 123 0.67 -19.35 -22.57
C PRO A 123 1.58 -19.08 -21.36
N PRO A 124 2.66 -19.85 -21.13
CA PRO A 124 3.50 -19.70 -19.94
C PRO A 124 4.14 -18.32 -19.80
N HIS A 125 4.51 -17.66 -20.90
CA HIS A 125 5.10 -16.32 -20.86
C HIS A 125 4.12 -15.24 -20.36
N ALA A 126 2.82 -15.47 -20.49
CA ALA A 126 1.78 -14.52 -20.05
C ALA A 126 1.51 -14.59 -18.54
N LEU A 127 2.00 -15.64 -17.84
CA LEU A 127 1.81 -15.78 -16.39
C LEU A 127 2.42 -14.62 -15.60
N ARG A 128 3.50 -14.02 -16.10
CA ARG A 128 4.10 -12.84 -15.47
C ARG A 128 3.14 -11.65 -15.51
N GLU A 129 2.62 -11.29 -16.68
CA GLU A 129 1.63 -10.20 -16.79
C GLU A 129 0.33 -10.54 -16.06
N PHE A 130 -0.05 -11.83 -16.00
CA PHE A 130 -1.22 -12.26 -15.26
C PHE A 130 -1.05 -12.06 -13.75
N SER A 131 0.16 -12.33 -13.25
CA SER A 131 0.50 -12.03 -11.88
C SER A 131 0.58 -10.53 -11.61
N ARG A 132 0.84 -9.67 -12.59
CA ARG A 132 0.90 -8.20 -12.39
C ARG A 132 -0.46 -7.53 -12.40
N PHE A 133 -1.41 -8.09 -13.13
CA PHE A 133 -2.80 -7.68 -13.06
C PHE A 133 -3.32 -7.79 -11.62
N GLY A 134 -4.07 -6.79 -11.18
CA GLY A 134 -4.59 -6.62 -9.83
C GLY A 134 -3.56 -6.33 -8.74
N ARG A 135 -2.31 -5.94 -9.08
CA ARG A 135 -1.29 -5.60 -8.08
C ARG A 135 -1.66 -4.38 -7.21
N SER A 136 -2.53 -3.49 -7.72
CA SER A 136 -3.01 -2.31 -6.99
C SER A 136 -4.30 -2.56 -6.22
N LEU A 137 -4.87 -3.77 -6.29
CA LEU A 137 -6.06 -4.10 -5.51
C LEU A 137 -5.70 -4.22 -4.04
N GLN A 138 -6.50 -3.59 -3.18
CA GLN A 138 -6.44 -3.81 -1.73
C GLN A 138 -7.05 -5.18 -1.35
N ASP A 139 -6.85 -5.60 -0.11
CA ASP A 139 -7.26 -6.95 0.34
C ASP A 139 -8.79 -7.17 0.32
N ASP A 140 -9.57 -6.11 0.51
CA ASP A 140 -11.04 -6.12 0.43
C ASP A 140 -11.58 -5.77 -0.97
N GLU A 141 -10.70 -5.52 -1.95
CA GLU A 141 -11.05 -5.15 -3.31
C GLU A 141 -11.10 -6.34 -4.27
N SER A 142 -12.00 -6.28 -5.24
CA SER A 142 -12.07 -7.28 -6.31
C SER A 142 -12.61 -6.73 -7.64
N ILE A 143 -12.29 -7.46 -8.72
CA ILE A 143 -12.74 -7.24 -10.07
C ILE A 143 -13.60 -8.43 -10.49
N VAL A 144 -14.89 -8.21 -10.69
CA VAL A 144 -15.83 -9.23 -11.15
C VAL A 144 -16.00 -9.12 -12.67
N PHE A 145 -15.64 -10.18 -13.38
CA PHE A 145 -15.80 -10.28 -14.82
C PHE A 145 -17.18 -10.86 -15.16
N ASP A 146 -17.80 -10.33 -16.22
CA ASP A 146 -19.10 -10.80 -16.74
C ASP A 146 -20.18 -10.91 -15.65
N SER A 147 -20.30 -9.87 -14.82
CA SER A 147 -21.18 -9.90 -13.65
C SER A 147 -22.64 -10.19 -14.01
N GLY A 148 -23.29 -11.07 -13.26
CA GLY A 148 -24.67 -11.52 -13.52
C GLY A 148 -24.81 -12.55 -14.65
N ASN A 149 -23.71 -13.05 -15.22
CA ASN A 149 -23.70 -14.15 -16.18
C ASN A 149 -23.33 -15.48 -15.48
N PRO A 150 -23.80 -16.65 -15.95
CA PRO A 150 -23.26 -17.95 -15.52
C PRO A 150 -21.74 -18.09 -15.62
N SER A 151 -21.07 -17.30 -16.47
CA SER A 151 -19.61 -17.26 -16.60
C SER A 151 -18.92 -16.28 -15.66
N GLU A 152 -19.64 -15.68 -14.70
CA GLU A 152 -19.10 -14.72 -13.72
C GLU A 152 -17.87 -15.30 -13.02
N VAL A 153 -16.83 -14.47 -12.91
CA VAL A 153 -15.60 -14.85 -12.22
C VAL A 153 -14.99 -13.66 -11.50
N THR A 154 -14.59 -13.85 -10.25
CA THR A 154 -14.01 -12.80 -9.40
C THR A 154 -12.50 -12.88 -9.39
N TYR A 155 -11.83 -11.74 -9.50
CA TYR A 155 -10.40 -11.58 -9.33
C TYR A 155 -10.12 -10.72 -8.10
N SER A 156 -9.29 -11.20 -7.18
CA SER A 156 -8.93 -10.54 -5.93
C SER A 156 -7.46 -10.80 -5.61
N GLN A 157 -6.92 -10.15 -4.57
CA GLN A 157 -5.56 -10.46 -4.07
C GLN A 157 -5.40 -11.94 -3.68
N SER A 158 -6.42 -12.57 -3.08
CA SER A 158 -6.38 -13.99 -2.73
C SER A 158 -6.29 -14.90 -3.97
N VAL A 159 -7.05 -14.62 -5.03
CA VAL A 159 -6.96 -15.34 -6.31
C VAL A 159 -5.60 -15.11 -6.96
N ARG A 160 -5.07 -13.89 -6.88
CA ARG A 160 -3.74 -13.54 -7.38
C ARG A 160 -2.62 -14.29 -6.68
N ARG A 161 -2.68 -14.45 -5.36
CA ARG A 161 -1.76 -15.30 -4.58
C ARG A 161 -1.83 -16.76 -5.04
N LEU A 162 -3.02 -17.30 -5.31
CA LEU A 162 -3.16 -18.64 -5.88
C LEU A 162 -2.53 -18.77 -7.27
N ILE A 163 -2.72 -17.80 -8.17
CA ILE A 163 -2.07 -17.79 -9.49
C ILE A 163 -0.54 -17.85 -9.31
N HIS A 164 -0.02 -17.05 -8.39
CA HIS A 164 1.41 -16.96 -8.11
C HIS A 164 2.00 -18.28 -7.59
N GLU A 165 1.31 -18.91 -6.64
CA GLU A 165 1.64 -20.24 -6.10
C GLU A 165 1.64 -21.29 -7.23
N LYS A 166 0.57 -21.36 -8.03
CA LYS A 166 0.46 -22.36 -9.12
C LYS A 166 1.46 -22.11 -10.24
N ALA A 167 1.80 -20.85 -10.52
CA ALA A 167 2.81 -20.47 -11.49
C ALA A 167 4.24 -20.62 -10.97
N ARG A 168 4.42 -20.93 -9.67
CA ARG A 168 5.74 -21.02 -8.99
C ARG A 168 6.60 -19.78 -9.23
N LEU A 169 5.96 -18.62 -9.18
CA LEU A 169 6.67 -17.36 -9.31
C LEU A 169 7.40 -17.08 -7.98
N GLU A 170 8.66 -16.67 -8.04
CA GLU A 170 9.47 -16.45 -6.82
C GLU A 170 9.24 -15.06 -6.19
N ARG A 171 8.55 -14.14 -6.89
CA ARG A 171 8.46 -12.73 -6.53
C ARG A 171 7.04 -12.21 -6.65
N PHE A 172 6.37 -11.92 -5.53
CA PHE A 172 5.01 -11.39 -5.52
C PHE A 172 5.06 -9.86 -5.48
N GLU A 173 4.89 -9.22 -6.64
CA GLU A 173 4.90 -7.76 -6.77
C GLU A 173 3.59 -7.18 -6.18
N ILE A 174 3.62 -6.20 -5.29
CA ILE A 174 2.41 -5.53 -4.78
C ILE A 174 2.62 -4.04 -4.76
N GLU A 175 1.54 -3.28 -4.97
CA GLU A 175 1.53 -1.84 -4.75
C GLU A 175 0.89 -1.59 -3.39
N THR A 176 1.65 -1.05 -2.44
CA THR A 176 1.19 -0.92 -1.04
C THR A 176 1.92 0.20 -0.30
N LEU A 177 1.35 0.61 0.82
CA LEU A 177 2.02 1.46 1.81
C LEU A 177 2.93 0.62 2.70
N ILE A 178 4.15 1.10 2.91
CA ILE A 178 5.14 0.47 3.78
C ILE A 178 5.66 1.50 4.77
N ALA A 179 5.43 1.27 6.06
CA ALA A 179 5.97 2.09 7.13
C ALA A 179 7.40 1.67 7.49
N GLY A 180 8.26 2.66 7.71
CA GLY A 180 9.64 2.42 8.12
C GLY A 180 10.51 3.68 8.07
N GLN A 181 11.82 3.49 8.04
CA GLN A 181 12.81 4.56 8.12
C GLN A 181 13.76 4.51 6.94
N VAL A 182 14.04 5.66 6.32
CA VAL A 182 15.09 5.80 5.30
C VAL A 182 16.43 5.92 6.01
N ILE A 183 17.32 4.94 5.82
CA ILE A 183 18.59 4.85 6.55
C ILE A 183 19.83 4.97 5.65
N GLY A 184 19.63 5.04 4.33
CA GLY A 184 20.67 5.30 3.35
C GLY A 184 20.08 5.66 2.00
N VAL A 185 20.71 6.56 1.24
CA VAL A 185 20.30 6.94 -0.12
C VAL A 185 21.52 6.94 -1.03
N HIS A 186 21.47 6.16 -2.11
CA HIS A 186 22.54 5.98 -3.09
C HIS A 186 22.08 6.48 -4.46
N ALA A 187 22.08 7.80 -4.63
CA ALA A 187 21.53 8.49 -5.82
C ALA A 187 22.06 7.92 -7.15
N GLU A 188 23.38 7.75 -7.28
CA GLU A 188 24.00 7.23 -8.51
C GLU A 188 23.58 5.79 -8.85
N LYS A 189 23.20 5.00 -7.85
CA LYS A 189 22.77 3.62 -8.03
C LYS A 189 21.26 3.49 -8.25
N GLY A 190 20.49 4.56 -8.05
CA GLY A 190 19.03 4.50 -8.04
C GLY A 190 18.48 3.64 -6.90
N THR A 191 19.16 3.60 -5.75
CA THR A 191 18.80 2.73 -4.61
C THR A 191 18.82 3.45 -3.27
N PHE A 192 18.07 2.93 -2.30
CA PHE A 192 18.06 3.40 -0.92
C PHE A 192 17.95 2.21 0.04
N ASP A 193 18.40 2.40 1.27
CA ASP A 193 18.31 1.42 2.35
C ASP A 193 17.12 1.80 3.23
N PHE A 194 16.17 0.87 3.39
CA PHE A 194 14.95 1.09 4.16
C PHE A 194 14.86 0.12 5.32
N ARG A 195 14.53 0.61 6.51
CA ARG A 195 14.27 -0.22 7.68
C ARG A 195 12.79 -0.26 7.96
N LEU A 196 12.19 -1.43 7.82
CA LEU A 196 10.80 -1.68 8.19
C LEU A 196 10.59 -1.48 9.69
N SER A 197 9.36 -1.22 10.13
CA SER A 197 9.01 -1.13 11.56
C SER A 197 9.37 -2.39 12.36
N SER A 198 9.44 -3.56 11.71
CA SER A 198 9.94 -4.82 12.30
C SER A 198 11.45 -4.82 12.59
N GLY A 199 12.17 -3.78 12.16
CA GLY A 199 13.64 -3.67 12.24
C GLY A 199 14.39 -4.31 11.06
N LYS A 200 13.70 -5.12 10.24
CA LYS A 200 14.28 -5.72 9.03
C LYS A 200 14.67 -4.63 8.03
N GLN A 201 15.88 -4.73 7.49
CA GLN A 201 16.34 -3.86 6.43
C GLN A 201 16.03 -4.47 5.07
N VAL A 202 15.50 -3.67 4.16
CA VAL A 202 15.21 -4.03 2.77
C VAL A 202 15.88 -3.02 1.84
N LEU A 203 16.39 -3.52 0.71
CA LEU A 203 16.88 -2.66 -0.35
C LEU A 203 15.67 -2.09 -1.10
N GLY A 204 15.72 -0.81 -1.38
CA GLY A 204 14.75 -0.15 -2.22
C GLY A 204 15.37 0.50 -3.45
N ARG A 205 14.55 0.70 -4.48
CA ARG A 205 14.90 1.38 -5.73
C ARG A 205 13.92 2.53 -5.99
N PHE A 206 14.37 3.51 -6.76
CA PHE A 206 13.53 4.59 -7.26
C PHE A 206 13.88 4.87 -8.72
N SER A 207 12.87 5.22 -9.50
CA SER A 207 13.01 5.52 -10.93
C SER A 207 13.04 7.01 -11.25
N SER A 208 12.62 7.87 -10.31
CA SER A 208 12.55 9.33 -10.48
C SER A 208 13.61 10.05 -9.64
N ASP A 209 14.25 11.05 -10.23
CA ASP A 209 15.21 11.92 -9.53
C ASP A 209 14.51 12.82 -8.50
N ASP A 210 13.23 13.15 -8.70
CA ASP A 210 12.46 13.98 -7.76
C ASP A 210 12.36 13.31 -6.39
N ILE A 211 12.17 11.98 -6.38
CA ILE A 211 12.11 11.15 -5.17
C ILE A 211 13.42 11.19 -4.37
N VAL A 212 14.56 11.49 -5.01
CA VAL A 212 15.86 11.58 -4.31
C VAL A 212 15.85 12.72 -3.29
N VAL A 213 15.18 13.83 -3.61
CA VAL A 213 15.08 14.98 -2.69
C VAL A 213 14.24 14.59 -1.49
N ASP A 214 13.09 13.96 -1.72
CA ASP A 214 12.18 13.52 -0.65
C ASP A 214 12.83 12.45 0.25
N LEU A 215 13.50 11.46 -0.35
CA LEU A 215 14.24 10.45 0.41
C LEU A 215 15.34 11.07 1.28
N LYS A 216 16.05 12.08 0.78
CA LYS A 216 17.08 12.79 1.55
C LYS A 216 16.49 13.65 2.66
N GLN A 217 15.29 14.20 2.47
CA GLN A 217 14.60 14.98 3.50
C GLN A 217 14.32 14.12 4.75
N TYR A 218 14.01 12.84 4.56
CA TYR A 218 13.71 11.91 5.65
C TYR A 218 14.88 10.98 6.01
N LEU A 219 16.05 11.19 5.41
CA LEU A 219 17.26 10.42 5.72
C LEU A 219 17.91 10.97 6.99
N ASP A 220 18.12 10.09 7.97
CA ASP A 220 19.00 10.37 9.10
C ASP A 220 19.75 9.11 9.52
N ARG A 221 20.63 9.22 10.52
CA ARG A 221 21.29 8.08 11.16
C ARG A 221 20.23 7.09 11.62
N SER A 222 20.51 5.81 11.50
CA SER A 222 19.43 4.80 11.50
C SER A 222 18.56 4.70 12.77
N THR A 223 18.96 5.32 13.88
CA THR A 223 18.11 5.40 15.08
C THR A 223 17.26 6.67 15.17
N MET A 224 17.48 7.66 14.31
CA MET A 224 16.85 8.99 14.35
C MET A 224 16.03 9.32 13.10
N ALA A 225 16.16 8.52 12.03
CA ALA A 225 15.39 8.74 10.81
C ALA A 225 13.89 8.69 11.15
N PRO A 226 13.10 9.72 10.77
CA PRO A 226 11.68 9.74 11.06
C PRO A 226 11.00 8.53 10.42
N THR A 227 9.95 8.03 11.08
CA THR A 227 9.09 7.02 10.47
C THR A 227 8.27 7.63 9.35
N VAL A 228 8.42 7.08 8.16
CA VAL A 228 7.73 7.47 6.93
C VAL A 228 6.86 6.33 6.41
N ALA A 229 5.75 6.69 5.78
CA ALA A 229 4.98 5.80 4.93
C ALA A 229 5.46 5.99 3.49
N VAL A 230 5.82 4.87 2.85
CA VAL A 230 6.25 4.85 1.46
C VAL A 230 5.19 4.12 0.65
N ASN A 231 4.56 4.80 -0.30
CA ASN A 231 3.75 4.13 -1.31
C ASN A 231 4.70 3.53 -2.35
N ALA A 232 4.73 2.20 -2.44
CA ALA A 232 5.77 1.48 -3.15
C ALA A 232 5.21 0.32 -3.96
N VAL A 233 5.92 0.03 -5.06
CA VAL A 233 5.86 -1.29 -5.69
C VAL A 233 6.89 -2.17 -5.01
N ALA A 234 6.47 -3.16 -4.24
CA ALA A 234 7.34 -4.02 -3.45
C ALA A 234 7.23 -5.49 -3.86
N ILE A 235 8.28 -6.26 -3.57
CA ILE A 235 8.24 -7.72 -3.64
C ILE A 235 8.00 -8.29 -2.26
N GLN A 236 6.95 -9.10 -2.14
CA GLN A 236 6.60 -9.85 -0.94
C GLN A 236 6.92 -11.34 -1.11
N SER A 237 7.25 -12.01 -0.02
CA SER A 237 7.26 -13.47 0.06
C SER A 237 5.82 -14.01 0.11
N LEU A 238 5.66 -15.33 -0.04
CA LEU A 238 4.35 -15.98 0.15
C LEU A 238 3.82 -15.83 1.58
N ASP A 239 4.71 -15.65 2.55
CA ASP A 239 4.38 -15.50 3.97
C ASP A 239 4.06 -14.05 4.37
N GLY A 240 4.12 -13.11 3.42
CA GLY A 240 3.79 -11.71 3.67
C GLY A 240 4.98 -10.81 4.00
N ASP A 241 6.21 -11.34 4.02
CA ASP A 241 7.39 -10.54 4.30
C ASP A 241 7.83 -9.71 3.11
N PHE A 242 8.10 -8.42 3.31
CA PHE A 242 8.75 -7.59 2.30
C PHE A 242 10.21 -8.02 2.08
N ILE A 243 10.56 -8.24 0.82
CA ILE A 243 11.89 -8.67 0.36
C ILE A 243 12.67 -7.49 -0.21
N GLU A 244 12.06 -6.71 -1.09
CA GLU A 244 12.67 -5.58 -1.81
C GLU A 244 11.59 -4.54 -2.16
N ILE A 245 11.94 -3.25 -2.16
CA ILE A 245 11.11 -2.20 -2.76
C ILE A 245 11.61 -1.98 -4.20
N GLN A 246 10.81 -2.32 -5.21
CA GLN A 246 11.18 -2.18 -6.62
C GLN A 246 11.09 -0.75 -7.13
N ASP A 247 10.17 0.03 -6.59
CA ASP A 247 10.03 1.44 -6.93
C ASP A 247 9.26 2.16 -5.82
N ILE A 248 9.59 3.43 -5.59
CA ILE A 248 8.81 4.34 -4.76
C ILE A 248 7.93 5.22 -5.65
N LEU A 249 6.66 5.31 -5.29
CA LEU A 249 5.69 6.20 -5.94
C LEU A 249 5.55 7.52 -5.16
N SER A 250 5.54 7.45 -3.83
CA SER A 250 5.54 8.62 -2.93
C SER A 250 6.07 8.25 -1.54
N ILE A 251 6.45 9.27 -0.78
CA ILE A 251 6.93 9.15 0.60
C ILE A 251 6.35 10.31 1.42
N GLU A 252 5.87 10.00 2.62
CA GLU A 252 5.31 10.99 3.54
C GLU A 252 5.62 10.62 5.00
N PRO A 253 5.76 11.59 5.91
CA PRO A 253 5.93 11.28 7.33
C PRO A 253 4.64 10.66 7.88
N VAL A 254 4.78 9.64 8.74
CA VAL A 254 3.59 9.02 9.38
C VAL A 254 3.04 9.92 10.48
N LEU A 255 3.94 10.53 11.26
CA LEU A 255 3.55 11.46 12.31
C LEU A 255 3.23 12.84 11.73
N PRO A 256 2.26 13.57 12.32
CA PRO A 256 2.06 14.98 12.03
C PRO A 256 3.36 15.77 12.20
N SER A 257 3.62 16.71 11.28
CA SER A 257 4.88 17.48 11.26
C SER A 257 5.18 18.15 12.60
N GLU A 258 4.16 18.66 13.28
CA GLU A 258 4.30 19.33 14.57
C GLU A 258 4.81 18.40 15.69
N TRP A 259 4.45 17.11 15.64
CA TRP A 259 4.94 16.12 16.60
C TRP A 259 6.39 15.79 16.29
N SER A 260 6.70 15.55 15.01
CA SER A 260 8.07 15.27 14.55
C SER A 260 9.03 16.43 14.87
N GLU A 261 8.63 17.67 14.56
CA GLU A 261 9.41 18.89 14.88
C GLU A 261 9.63 19.05 16.38
N ARG A 262 8.63 18.71 17.19
CA ARG A 262 8.75 18.77 18.64
C ARG A 262 9.74 17.73 19.16
N LEU A 263 9.69 16.48 18.70
CA LEU A 263 10.68 15.45 19.06
C LEU A 263 12.11 15.85 18.65
N LEU A 264 12.27 16.45 17.46
CA LEU A 264 13.55 17.01 17.02
C LEU A 264 14.04 18.13 17.94
N THR A 265 13.14 18.99 18.43
CA THR A 265 13.48 20.03 19.40
C THR A 265 13.99 19.42 20.71
N LEU A 266 13.29 18.41 21.25
CA LEU A 266 13.68 17.75 22.50
C LEU A 266 15.06 17.08 22.39
N GLN A 267 15.40 16.57 21.21
CA GLN A 267 16.70 15.96 20.93
C GLN A 267 17.87 16.96 21.05
N THR A 268 17.62 18.26 20.86
CA THR A 268 18.66 19.29 20.94
C THR A 268 18.94 19.76 22.37
N LEU A 269 18.17 19.29 23.36
CA LEU A 269 18.38 19.65 24.76
C LEU A 269 19.65 18.97 25.29
N GLU A 270 20.57 19.80 25.76
CA GLU A 270 21.79 19.36 26.45
C GLU A 270 21.56 19.33 27.97
N ASN A 271 22.41 18.60 28.71
CA ASN A 271 22.38 18.64 30.18
C ASN A 271 22.52 20.09 30.69
N GLY A 272 21.65 20.48 31.63
CA GLY A 272 21.59 21.84 32.17
C GLY A 272 20.65 22.79 31.43
N TRP A 273 19.78 22.28 30.53
CA TRP A 273 18.87 23.10 29.72
C TRP A 273 17.86 23.94 30.52
N LEU A 274 17.62 23.59 31.79
CA LEU A 274 16.72 24.30 32.70
C LEU A 274 17.53 25.02 33.79
N ASP A 275 18.07 26.20 33.47
CA ASP A 275 18.84 27.03 34.41
C ASP A 275 19.98 26.28 35.13
N GLY A 276 20.63 25.34 34.43
CA GLY A 276 21.69 24.50 34.98
C GLY A 276 21.22 23.17 35.59
N ALA A 277 19.90 22.94 35.66
CA ALA A 277 19.26 21.64 35.91
C ALA A 277 18.72 21.02 34.60
N GLY A 278 18.16 19.82 34.67
CA GLY A 278 17.58 19.12 33.52
C GLY A 278 18.58 18.23 32.80
N GLU A 279 18.21 16.96 32.61
CA GLU A 279 18.98 16.00 31.83
C GLU A 279 18.58 16.02 30.36
N GLU A 280 19.52 15.64 29.48
CA GLU A 280 19.25 15.47 28.05
C GLU A 280 18.25 14.34 27.81
N VAL A 281 17.41 14.49 26.78
CA VAL A 281 16.48 13.42 26.38
C VAL A 281 17.22 12.44 25.48
N SER A 282 17.40 11.21 25.97
CA SER A 282 18.14 10.21 25.20
C SER A 282 17.43 9.84 23.89
N ARG A 283 18.21 9.59 22.84
CA ARG A 283 17.71 9.14 21.53
C ARG A 283 16.87 7.86 21.63
N LYS A 284 17.25 6.96 22.54
CA LYS A 284 16.52 5.72 22.78
C LYS A 284 15.10 6.03 23.27
N LEU A 285 14.97 6.98 24.18
CA LEU A 285 13.68 7.38 24.74
C LEU A 285 12.80 8.07 23.69
N LEU A 286 13.35 8.97 22.87
CA LEU A 286 12.59 9.60 21.78
C LEU A 286 11.99 8.60 20.79
N ARG A 287 12.66 7.48 20.53
CA ARG A 287 12.08 6.39 19.72
C ARG A 287 10.92 5.67 20.42
N GLN A 288 10.96 5.55 21.74
CA GLN A 288 9.87 4.98 22.52
C GLN A 288 8.66 5.92 22.47
N VAL A 289 8.90 7.22 22.60
CA VAL A 289 7.87 8.26 22.45
C VAL A 289 7.28 8.24 21.03
N GLU A 290 8.11 8.17 19.99
CA GLU A 290 7.64 8.06 18.60
C GLU A 290 6.72 6.84 18.40
N ALA A 291 7.10 5.68 18.94
CA ALA A 291 6.26 4.47 18.87
C ALA A 291 4.93 4.61 19.61
N ILE A 292 4.93 5.27 20.78
CA ILE A 292 3.70 5.57 21.54
C ILE A 292 2.82 6.54 20.76
N LEU A 293 3.39 7.60 20.17
CA LEU A 293 2.64 8.56 19.36
C LEU A 293 2.02 7.91 18.13
N LEU A 294 2.72 6.98 17.46
CA LEU A 294 2.18 6.22 16.34
C LEU A 294 0.96 5.39 16.76
N GLU A 295 1.04 4.68 17.89
CA GLU A 295 -0.09 3.93 18.44
C GLU A 295 -1.29 4.84 18.74
N LEU A 296 -1.03 5.99 19.37
CA LEU A 296 -2.07 6.96 19.70
C LEU A 296 -2.72 7.55 18.44
N LEU A 297 -1.94 7.79 17.38
CA LEU A 297 -2.43 8.24 16.09
C LEU A 297 -3.34 7.18 15.44
N ASP A 298 -2.93 5.91 15.46
CA ASP A 298 -3.74 4.79 14.94
C ASP A 298 -5.05 4.62 15.72
N ALA A 299 -5.02 4.87 17.04
CA ALA A 299 -6.20 4.93 17.91
C ALA A 299 -7.03 6.21 17.77
N GLN A 300 -6.69 7.11 16.84
CA GLN A 300 -7.37 8.39 16.59
C GLN A 300 -7.41 9.32 17.81
N VAL A 301 -6.41 9.23 18.68
CA VAL A 301 -6.28 10.07 19.86
C VAL A 301 -5.93 11.49 19.43
N GLU A 302 -6.55 12.48 20.08
CA GLU A 302 -6.24 13.88 19.84
C GLU A 302 -4.77 14.21 20.16
N ARG A 303 -4.31 15.35 19.65
CA ARG A 303 -2.93 15.77 19.80
C ARG A 303 -2.55 16.05 21.27
N PRO A 304 -1.44 15.46 21.76
CA PRO A 304 -0.86 15.88 23.03
C PRO A 304 -0.01 17.15 22.89
N TYR A 305 0.12 17.87 24.00
CA TYR A 305 1.30 18.68 24.25
C TYR A 305 2.47 17.78 24.63
N ILE A 306 3.68 18.10 24.15
CA ILE A 306 4.87 17.25 24.33
C ILE A 306 5.95 18.09 25.03
N TYR A 307 6.39 17.67 26.20
CA TYR A 307 7.36 18.39 27.03
C TYR A 307 8.51 17.48 27.48
N PRO A 308 9.74 17.99 27.64
CA PRO A 308 10.79 17.25 28.35
C PRO A 308 10.48 17.23 29.85
N THR A 309 10.98 16.23 30.57
CA THR A 309 11.05 16.25 32.04
C THR A 309 12.46 16.61 32.51
N GLU A 310 12.59 17.06 33.75
CA GLU A 310 13.90 17.38 34.35
C GLU A 310 14.83 16.15 34.41
N GLU A 311 14.26 14.95 34.53
CA GLU A 311 14.97 13.67 34.65
C GLU A 311 15.22 12.99 33.28
N GLY A 312 15.20 13.75 32.18
CA GLY A 312 15.54 13.24 30.84
C GLY A 312 14.44 12.38 30.19
N GLY A 313 13.22 12.43 30.73
CA GLY A 313 12.02 11.82 30.18
C GLY A 313 11.22 12.75 29.25
N VAL A 314 10.06 12.27 28.79
CA VAL A 314 9.13 13.06 27.97
C VAL A 314 7.70 12.89 28.48
N GLN A 315 7.03 14.01 28.69
CA GLN A 315 5.62 14.10 29.07
C GLN A 315 4.75 14.40 27.85
N LEU A 316 3.69 13.62 27.69
CA LEU A 316 2.56 13.85 26.79
C LEU A 316 1.37 14.26 27.64
N GLU A 317 0.71 15.36 27.29
CA GLU A 317 -0.36 15.93 28.11
C GLU A 317 -1.57 16.31 27.26
N TRP A 318 -2.75 15.90 27.74
CA TRP A 318 -4.06 16.25 27.20
C TRP A 318 -4.86 17.00 28.27
N PRO A 319 -4.78 18.34 28.30
CA PRO A 319 -5.53 19.13 29.25
C PRO A 319 -6.97 19.32 28.76
N PHE A 320 -7.93 19.11 29.64
CA PHE A 320 -9.36 19.35 29.40
C PHE A 320 -9.96 20.32 30.41
N THR A 321 -11.15 20.81 30.13
CA THR A 321 -11.89 21.67 31.07
C THR A 321 -12.23 20.90 32.35
N ARG A 322 -12.63 19.63 32.23
CA ARG A 322 -13.06 18.77 33.35
C ARG A 322 -11.95 17.97 34.02
N GLY A 323 -10.77 17.92 33.43
CA GLY A 323 -9.70 17.07 33.92
C GLY A 323 -8.44 17.18 33.08
N GLU A 324 -7.57 16.21 33.23
CA GLU A 324 -6.35 16.06 32.41
C GLU A 324 -5.94 14.59 32.34
N VAL A 325 -5.27 14.25 31.26
CA VAL A 325 -4.60 12.96 31.07
C VAL A 325 -3.15 13.24 30.76
N THR A 326 -2.26 12.54 31.43
CA THR A 326 -0.80 12.71 31.30
C THR A 326 -0.13 11.35 31.15
N LEU A 327 0.83 11.27 30.24
CA LEU A 327 1.68 10.11 30.03
C LEU A 327 3.14 10.56 30.11
N VAL A 328 3.92 10.01 31.03
CA VAL A 328 5.34 10.32 31.18
C VAL A 328 6.17 9.10 30.82
N VAL A 329 6.97 9.21 29.76
CA VAL A 329 7.95 8.20 29.36
C VAL A 329 9.25 8.45 30.10
N LEU A 330 9.68 7.48 30.90
CA LEU A 330 10.86 7.57 31.76
C LEU A 330 12.07 6.83 31.15
N PRO A 331 13.32 7.23 31.48
CA PRO A 331 14.54 6.56 31.02
C PRO A 331 14.61 5.05 31.31
N GLU A 332 13.93 4.56 32.35
CA GLU A 332 13.97 3.17 32.84
C GLU A 332 13.04 2.22 32.06
N GLU A 333 12.67 2.53 30.81
CA GLU A 333 11.73 1.74 30.00
C GLU A 333 10.31 1.65 30.61
N LYS A 334 9.98 2.59 31.49
CA LYS A 334 8.66 2.71 32.13
C LYS A 334 7.89 3.88 31.58
N VAL A 335 6.57 3.76 31.65
CA VAL A 335 5.63 4.82 31.35
C VAL A 335 4.70 4.98 32.53
N GLU A 336 4.60 6.19 33.04
CA GLU A 336 3.63 6.56 34.08
C GLU A 336 2.44 7.23 33.41
N LEU A 337 1.26 6.68 33.67
CA LEU A 337 -0.02 7.17 33.20
C LEU A 337 -0.73 7.79 34.39
N TYR A 338 -1.24 8.99 34.19
CA TYR A 338 -1.98 9.75 35.18
C TYR A 338 -3.24 10.31 34.54
N SER A 339 -4.34 10.31 35.29
CA SER A 339 -5.53 11.05 34.92
C SER A 339 -6.16 11.67 36.16
N PHE A 340 -6.61 12.90 36.02
CA PHE A 340 -7.17 13.68 37.13
C PHE A 340 -8.48 14.35 36.74
N SER A 341 -9.43 14.31 37.67
CA SER A 341 -10.73 14.95 37.55
C SER A 341 -10.78 16.23 38.38
N LYS A 342 -11.05 17.36 37.73
CA LYS A 342 -11.21 18.66 38.39
C LYS A 342 -12.57 18.80 39.09
N GLU A 343 -13.54 17.93 38.78
CA GLU A 343 -14.90 18.00 39.32
C GLU A 343 -15.04 17.34 40.69
N ASP A 344 -14.40 16.19 40.88
CA ASP A 344 -14.51 15.37 42.09
C ASP A 344 -13.17 15.08 42.78
N ASP A 345 -12.08 15.71 42.31
CA ASP A 345 -10.73 15.59 42.88
C ASP A 345 -10.24 14.13 42.90
N THR A 346 -10.67 13.33 41.93
CA THR A 346 -10.26 11.93 41.78
C THR A 346 -9.06 11.82 40.86
N GLU A 347 -8.11 10.96 41.25
CA GLU A 347 -6.93 10.63 40.47
C GLU A 347 -6.82 9.13 40.21
N ASN A 348 -6.25 8.79 39.06
CA ASN A 348 -5.92 7.42 38.69
C ASN A 348 -4.51 7.38 38.11
N THR A 349 -3.70 6.46 38.64
CA THR A 349 -2.29 6.32 38.24
C THR A 349 -2.01 4.87 37.88
N LYS A 350 -1.27 4.66 36.78
CA LYS A 350 -0.86 3.34 36.34
C LYS A 350 0.56 3.40 35.78
N THR A 351 1.41 2.47 36.19
CA THR A 351 2.76 2.33 35.61
C THR A 351 2.80 1.12 34.69
N LEU A 352 3.30 1.31 33.48
CA LEU A 352 3.45 0.28 32.46
C LEU A 352 4.89 0.22 31.96
N HIS A 353 5.23 -0.88 31.28
CA HIS A 353 6.42 -0.93 30.43
C HIS A 353 6.11 -0.27 29.09
N TRP A 354 7.05 0.48 28.50
CA TRP A 354 6.81 1.26 27.26
C TRP A 354 6.35 0.44 26.04
N ARG A 355 6.60 -0.87 26.04
CA ARG A 355 6.12 -1.79 24.99
C ARG A 355 4.63 -2.12 25.08
N ASN A 356 3.95 -1.75 26.15
CA ASN A 356 2.54 -2.05 26.35
C ASN A 356 1.66 -0.97 25.71
N LEU A 357 1.80 -0.82 24.39
CA LEU A 357 1.22 0.25 23.57
C LEU A 357 -0.31 0.27 23.64
N ASP A 358 -0.96 -0.87 23.40
CA ASP A 358 -2.42 -1.01 23.46
C ASP A 358 -3.00 -0.54 24.81
N SER A 359 -2.39 -0.97 25.92
CA SER A 359 -2.82 -0.57 27.27
C SER A 359 -2.65 0.93 27.54
N MET A 360 -1.68 1.58 26.89
CA MET A 360 -1.50 3.03 26.98
C MET A 360 -2.56 3.76 26.16
N ALA A 361 -2.81 3.32 24.92
CA ALA A 361 -3.85 3.89 24.07
C ALA A 361 -5.25 3.74 24.70
N GLU A 362 -5.56 2.58 25.29
CA GLU A 362 -6.81 2.37 26.03
C GLU A 362 -6.96 3.32 27.23
N PHE A 363 -5.90 3.50 28.02
CA PHE A 363 -5.93 4.41 29.18
C PHE A 363 -6.17 5.85 28.74
N VAL A 364 -5.42 6.32 27.73
CA VAL A 364 -5.55 7.68 27.22
C VAL A 364 -6.93 7.89 26.63
N THR A 365 -7.40 7.01 25.74
CA THR A 365 -8.73 7.11 25.13
C THR A 365 -9.85 7.11 26.18
N GLY A 366 -9.74 6.28 27.21
CA GLY A 366 -10.68 6.26 28.34
C GLY A 366 -10.72 7.58 29.10
N GLY A 367 -9.55 8.15 29.41
CA GLY A 367 -9.43 9.45 30.05
C GLY A 367 -9.97 10.59 29.19
N ILE A 368 -9.64 10.62 27.90
CA ILE A 368 -10.19 11.62 26.96
C ILE A 368 -11.71 11.49 26.85
N THR A 369 -12.25 10.27 26.81
CA THR A 369 -13.71 10.06 26.78
C THR A 369 -14.38 10.55 28.06
N GLN A 370 -13.70 10.43 29.21
CA GLN A 370 -14.23 10.84 30.51
C GLN A 370 -14.14 12.35 30.74
N TYR A 371 -13.03 12.98 30.34
CA TYR A 371 -12.70 14.37 30.68
C TYR A 371 -12.80 15.34 29.50
N GLY A 372 -12.84 14.82 28.28
CA GLY A 372 -12.98 15.60 27.04
C GLY A 372 -14.29 16.37 26.98
N ASP A 373 -14.26 17.47 26.21
CA ASP A 373 -15.38 18.42 26.07
C ASP A 373 -16.47 17.94 25.11
#